data_AF-A0A7J7TUL7-F1
#
_entry.id   AF-A0A7J7TUL7-F1
#
_cell.length_a   1.000
_cell.length_b   1.000
_cell.length_c   1.000
_cell.angle_alpha   90.00
_cell.angle_beta   90.00
_cell.angle_gamma   90.00
#
_symmetry.space_group_name_H-M   'P 1'
#
loop_
_entity.id
_entity.type
_entity.pdbx_description
1 polymer ?
#
loop_
_entity_poly.entity_id
_entity_poly.type
_entity_poly.pdbx_seq_one_letter_code
_entity_poly.pdbx_strand_id
1 'polypeptide(L)'
;MPAHLLQEEMSSSYTTTTTTTITEPPARIVQNGEGNSEKHLLHAEEDIRPEMKDDIYDPSYKDKEGPRPKLEYVWRNIILMSLLHLGALYGIVLIPTCKVYTWLWGFFYYIISALGITAGAHRLWSHRSYKARLPLRVFLIIANTMAFQNDAYEWARDHRVHHKFSETDADPHNARRGFFFSHVGWLLVRKHPAVKEKGGLLDLSDLKAEKLLMFQRRHYKPAVLLMCFVLPTLVPWYFWGETFQHSLYVATFLRYAIVLNATWLVNSATITPSPMTTPPVSTAGTST
;
A
#
# COMPACT_ATOMS: atom_id res chain seq x y z
N MET A 1 14.82 47.95 54.59
CA MET A 1 15.91 48.89 54.25
C MET A 1 17.10 48.60 55.16
N PRO A 2 18.37 48.73 54.69
CA PRO A 2 18.83 49.29 53.42
C PRO A 2 19.36 48.19 52.45
N ALA A 3 19.32 48.31 51.11
CA ALA A 3 19.83 49.36 50.22
C ALA A 3 21.38 49.33 50.17
N HIS A 4 22.10 49.55 49.08
CA HIS A 4 21.87 49.80 47.66
C HIS A 4 23.29 49.84 47.04
N LEU A 5 23.42 49.49 45.75
CA LEU A 5 24.33 50.05 44.73
C LEU A 5 25.85 50.16 44.94
N LEU A 6 26.59 49.74 43.90
CA LEU A 6 27.42 50.55 42.96
C LEU A 6 28.14 49.53 42.05
N GLN A 7 27.81 49.41 40.74
CA GLN A 7 28.36 50.19 39.60
C GLN A 7 29.90 50.32 39.71
N GLU A 8 30.77 49.86 38.79
CA GLU A 8 30.80 50.15 37.35
C GLU A 8 31.91 49.35 36.61
N GLU A 9 31.66 49.12 35.33
CA GLU A 9 32.49 48.82 34.14
C GLU A 9 33.98 48.42 34.22
N MET A 10 34.34 47.34 33.48
CA MET A 10 35.35 47.41 32.41
C MET A 10 35.34 46.19 31.46
N SER A 11 34.91 46.46 30.22
CA SER A 11 35.39 45.94 28.93
C SER A 11 35.93 44.50 28.80
N SER A 12 35.19 43.65 28.07
CA SER A 12 35.81 42.71 27.11
C SER A 12 34.88 42.54 25.90
N SER A 13 35.32 43.12 24.80
CA SER A 13 34.73 43.04 23.47
C SER A 13 34.94 41.65 22.86
N TYR A 14 33.87 40.95 22.48
CA TYR A 14 33.83 40.20 21.22
C TYR A 14 32.42 40.23 20.63
N THR A 15 32.27 41.15 19.70
CA THR A 15 31.16 41.30 18.77
C THR A 15 31.01 40.07 17.88
N THR A 16 29.81 39.51 17.75
CA THR A 16 29.44 38.72 16.56
C THR A 16 28.27 39.43 15.90
N THR A 17 28.58 40.21 14.87
CA THR A 17 27.62 40.93 14.04
C THR A 17 27.00 39.97 13.04
N THR A 18 25.66 39.90 13.06
CA THR A 18 24.82 39.42 11.96
C THR A 18 25.16 40.20 10.69
N THR A 19 25.65 39.53 9.65
CA THR A 19 25.70 40.10 8.30
C THR A 19 25.05 39.12 7.33
N THR A 20 23.84 39.47 6.93
CA THR A 20 23.14 38.90 5.78
C THR A 20 23.87 39.37 4.53
N THR A 21 24.68 38.51 3.92
CA THR A 21 25.25 38.77 2.59
C THR A 21 24.40 38.05 1.55
N ILE A 22 23.47 38.78 0.95
CA ILE A 22 22.85 38.39 -0.32
C ILE A 22 23.99 38.43 -1.34
N THR A 23 24.42 37.27 -1.80
CA THR A 23 25.40 37.17 -2.89
C THR A 23 24.60 37.04 -4.18
N GLU A 24 24.55 38.10 -4.98
CA GLU A 24 24.02 38.03 -6.35
C GLU A 24 24.86 37.04 -7.17
N PRO A 25 24.25 36.21 -8.04
CA PRO A 25 25.01 35.40 -8.98
C PRO A 25 25.66 36.31 -10.03
N PRO A 26 26.88 35.99 -10.51
CA PRO A 26 27.57 36.83 -11.49
C PRO A 26 26.77 36.91 -12.79
N ALA A 27 26.54 38.13 -13.26
CA ALA A 27 25.96 38.41 -14.57
C ALA A 27 26.84 37.78 -15.66
N ARG A 28 26.38 36.67 -16.24
CA ARG A 28 26.98 36.08 -17.43
C ARG A 28 26.62 36.95 -18.62
N ILE A 29 27.63 37.59 -19.20
CA ILE A 29 27.56 38.20 -20.53
C ILE A 29 27.20 37.08 -21.51
N VAL A 30 25.98 37.11 -22.03
CA VAL A 30 25.52 36.23 -23.11
C VAL A 30 26.03 36.84 -24.41
N GLN A 31 27.06 36.23 -25.01
CA GLN A 31 27.32 36.37 -26.44
C GLN A 31 26.42 35.38 -27.19
N ASN A 32 25.73 35.91 -28.19
CA ASN A 32 24.74 35.24 -29.03
C ASN A 32 25.25 33.92 -29.62
N GLY A 33 24.42 32.88 -29.51
CA GLY A 33 24.63 31.57 -30.13
C GLY A 33 23.40 30.67 -29.98
N GLU A 34 22.41 30.91 -30.85
CA GLU A 34 21.44 29.94 -31.39
C GLU A 34 20.84 28.86 -30.47
N GLY A 35 19.71 29.22 -29.86
CA GLY A 35 18.43 28.50 -29.93
C GLY A 35 18.42 26.99 -30.18
N ASN A 36 18.66 26.17 -29.15
CA ASN A 36 17.97 24.87 -29.02
C ASN A 36 17.99 24.22 -27.61
N SER A 37 18.49 24.90 -26.57
CA SER A 37 18.72 24.25 -25.26
C SER A 37 17.68 24.55 -24.16
N GLU A 38 16.78 25.52 -24.35
CA GLU A 38 15.90 25.98 -23.27
C GLU A 38 14.61 25.17 -23.09
N LYS A 39 14.21 24.34 -24.07
CA LYS A 39 12.98 23.52 -23.97
C LYS A 39 13.15 22.18 -23.26
N HIS A 40 14.37 21.79 -22.88
CA HIS A 40 14.65 20.50 -22.23
C HIS A 40 14.83 20.58 -20.70
N LEU A 41 14.69 21.77 -20.11
CA LEU A 41 14.91 22.02 -18.67
C LEU A 41 13.62 22.26 -17.87
N LEU A 42 12.46 22.19 -18.51
CA LEU A 42 11.16 22.32 -17.84
C LEU A 42 10.58 20.91 -17.64
N HIS A 43 10.74 20.38 -16.42
CA HIS A 43 10.44 19.01 -15.96
C HIS A 43 11.57 17.97 -16.13
N ALA A 44 12.75 18.24 -15.58
CA ALA A 44 13.47 17.15 -14.94
C ALA A 44 12.69 16.81 -13.66
N GLU A 45 11.77 15.83 -13.71
CA GLU A 45 11.15 15.31 -12.49
C GLU A 45 12.26 14.91 -11.53
N GLU A 46 12.30 15.56 -10.35
CA GLU A 46 13.27 15.23 -9.32
C GLU A 46 13.00 13.79 -8.84
N ASP A 47 13.94 12.86 -9.10
CA ASP A 47 13.84 11.47 -8.64
C ASP A 47 14.05 11.43 -7.12
N ILE A 48 12.96 11.62 -6.38
CA ILE A 48 12.96 11.63 -4.91
C ILE A 48 13.09 10.23 -4.29
N ARG A 49 12.98 9.15 -5.09
CA ARG A 49 13.04 7.76 -4.60
C ARG A 49 13.86 6.86 -5.55
N PRO A 50 15.16 7.14 -5.74
CA PRO A 50 15.98 6.37 -6.67
C PRO A 50 16.20 4.92 -6.24
N GLU A 51 15.96 4.59 -4.97
CA GLU A 51 16.14 3.26 -4.35
C GLU A 51 15.05 2.23 -4.70
N MET A 52 13.95 2.64 -5.37
CA MET A 52 12.87 1.76 -5.80
C MET A 52 12.31 2.24 -7.14
N LYS A 53 12.37 1.40 -8.18
CA LYS A 53 11.87 1.72 -9.52
C LYS A 53 10.92 0.67 -10.10
N ASP A 54 10.75 -0.46 -9.40
CA ASP A 54 9.92 -1.57 -9.87
C ASP A 54 8.42 -1.35 -9.66
N ASP A 55 8.04 -0.23 -9.06
CA ASP A 55 6.67 0.28 -8.96
C ASP A 55 6.38 1.44 -9.93
N ILE A 56 7.31 1.79 -10.82
CA ILE A 56 7.10 2.81 -11.86
C ILE A 56 6.37 2.16 -13.04
N TYR A 57 5.29 2.80 -13.50
CA TYR A 57 4.52 2.35 -14.66
C TYR A 57 5.38 2.32 -15.94
N ASP A 58 5.34 1.22 -16.67
CA ASP A 58 6.04 1.03 -17.94
C ASP A 58 5.06 1.17 -19.13
N PRO A 59 4.97 2.35 -19.76
CA PRO A 59 4.06 2.57 -20.89
C PRO A 59 4.50 1.84 -22.17
N SER A 60 5.73 1.30 -22.21
CA SER A 60 6.24 0.58 -23.39
C SER A 60 5.68 -0.83 -23.49
N TYR A 61 5.26 -1.42 -22.37
CA TYR A 61 4.70 -2.76 -22.35
C TYR A 61 3.24 -2.77 -22.80
N LYS A 62 2.92 -3.69 -23.72
CA LYS A 62 1.56 -3.95 -24.19
C LYS A 62 1.30 -5.46 -24.22
N ASP A 63 0.02 -5.81 -24.11
CA ASP A 63 -0.42 -7.19 -24.27
C ASP A 63 -0.01 -7.75 -25.64
N LYS A 64 0.36 -9.03 -25.67
CA LYS A 64 0.57 -9.73 -26.94
C LYS A 64 -0.75 -9.76 -27.72
N GLU A 65 -0.68 -9.49 -29.01
CA GLU A 65 -1.83 -9.62 -29.89
C GLU A 65 -2.28 -11.08 -29.97
N GLY A 66 -3.59 -11.32 -29.91
CA GLY A 66 -4.19 -12.65 -30.00
C GLY A 66 -5.28 -12.90 -28.96
N PRO A 67 -5.96 -14.05 -29.05
CA PRO A 67 -6.98 -14.42 -28.10
C PRO A 67 -6.36 -14.70 -26.73
N ARG A 68 -6.98 -14.15 -25.68
CA ARG A 68 -6.59 -14.45 -24.30
C ARG A 68 -6.84 -15.94 -24.00
N PRO A 69 -5.96 -16.60 -23.22
CA PRO A 69 -6.20 -17.97 -22.78
C PRO A 69 -7.45 -18.04 -21.92
N LYS A 70 -8.15 -19.19 -21.96
CA LYS A 70 -9.32 -19.45 -21.12
C LYS A 70 -8.94 -19.40 -19.64
N LEU A 71 -9.86 -18.92 -18.81
CA LEU A 71 -9.68 -18.89 -17.37
C LEU A 71 -9.73 -20.32 -16.79
N GLU A 72 -8.73 -20.66 -15.98
CA GLU A 72 -8.70 -21.92 -15.24
C GLU A 72 -9.18 -21.68 -13.80
N TYR A 73 -10.35 -22.23 -13.44
CA TYR A 73 -10.93 -22.06 -12.11
C TYR A 73 -10.18 -22.84 -11.03
N VAL A 74 -10.02 -22.21 -9.87
CA VAL A 74 -9.44 -22.81 -8.66
C VAL A 74 -10.57 -23.08 -7.68
N TRP A 75 -11.23 -24.23 -7.82
CA TRP A 75 -12.42 -24.60 -7.05
C TRP A 75 -12.26 -24.52 -5.54
N ARG A 76 -11.08 -24.87 -5.01
CA ARG A 76 -10.78 -24.69 -3.59
C ARG A 76 -10.97 -23.23 -3.14
N ASN A 77 -10.45 -22.28 -3.91
CA ASN A 77 -10.55 -20.86 -3.58
C ASN A 77 -11.99 -20.38 -3.70
N ILE A 78 -12.72 -20.84 -4.73
CA ILE A 78 -14.15 -20.53 -4.92
C ILE A 78 -14.95 -20.98 -3.69
N ILE A 79 -14.82 -22.24 -3.30
CA ILE A 79 -15.57 -22.81 -2.16
C ILE A 79 -15.23 -22.07 -0.87
N LEU A 80 -13.94 -21.86 -0.56
CA LEU A 80 -13.53 -21.17 0.65
C LEU A 80 -14.01 -19.71 0.68
N MET A 81 -13.95 -19.02 -0.46
CA MET A 81 -14.41 -17.65 -0.56
C MET A 81 -15.93 -17.55 -0.38
N SER A 82 -16.69 -18.47 -0.99
CA SER A 82 -18.14 -18.56 -0.80
C SER A 82 -18.49 -18.84 0.66
N LEU A 83 -17.83 -19.79 1.32
CA LEU A 83 -18.09 -20.13 2.72
C LEU A 83 -17.77 -18.97 3.67
N LEU A 84 -16.67 -18.25 3.43
CA LEU A 84 -16.32 -17.06 4.19
C LEU A 84 -17.43 -16.00 4.10
N HIS A 85 -17.91 -15.70 2.89
CA HIS A 85 -18.93 -14.68 2.68
C HIS A 85 -20.30 -15.11 3.21
N LEU A 86 -20.67 -16.39 3.10
CA LEU A 86 -21.88 -16.91 3.74
C LEU A 86 -21.80 -16.79 5.27
N GLY A 87 -20.64 -17.11 5.86
CA GLY A 87 -20.40 -16.90 7.29
C GLY A 87 -20.47 -15.42 7.68
N ALA A 88 -19.91 -14.52 6.87
CA ALA A 88 -19.99 -13.08 7.09
C ALA A 88 -21.44 -12.56 7.03
N LEU A 89 -22.23 -13.02 6.05
CA LEU A 89 -23.66 -12.69 5.95
C LEU A 89 -24.44 -13.16 7.17
N TYR A 90 -24.14 -14.36 7.68
CA TYR A 90 -24.71 -14.82 8.94
C TYR A 90 -24.25 -13.95 10.13
N GLY A 91 -22.98 -13.56 10.15
CA GLY A 91 -22.43 -12.62 11.13
C GLY A 91 -23.20 -11.29 11.18
N ILE A 92 -23.65 -10.77 10.04
CA ILE A 92 -24.45 -9.53 10.00
C ILE A 92 -25.74 -9.68 10.80
N VAL A 93 -26.43 -10.82 10.69
CA VAL A 93 -27.66 -11.10 11.43
C VAL A 93 -27.41 -11.18 12.95
N LEU A 94 -26.21 -11.58 13.37
CA LEU A 94 -25.82 -11.68 14.78
C LEU A 94 -25.31 -10.36 15.39
N ILE A 95 -25.09 -9.31 14.59
CA ILE A 95 -24.57 -8.02 15.11
C ILE A 95 -25.46 -7.47 16.24
N PRO A 96 -26.80 -7.38 16.12
CA PRO A 96 -27.63 -6.72 17.12
C PRO A 96 -27.63 -7.41 18.49
N THR A 97 -27.29 -8.69 18.53
CA THR A 97 -27.26 -9.51 19.75
C THR A 97 -25.85 -9.67 20.35
N CYS A 98 -24.83 -9.09 19.73
CA CYS A 98 -23.47 -9.08 20.28
C CYS A 98 -23.34 -8.18 21.50
N LYS A 99 -22.40 -8.50 22.37
CA LYS A 99 -21.93 -7.55 23.40
C LYS A 99 -21.19 -6.39 22.74
N VAL A 100 -21.28 -5.21 23.35
CA VAL A 100 -20.60 -3.98 22.87
C VAL A 100 -19.09 -4.18 22.72
N TYR A 101 -18.46 -4.91 23.64
CA TYR A 101 -17.02 -5.20 23.55
C TYR A 101 -16.65 -6.04 22.31
N THR A 102 -17.54 -6.88 21.81
CA THR A 102 -17.34 -7.64 20.57
C THR A 102 -17.33 -6.72 19.35
N TRP A 103 -18.17 -5.68 19.33
CA TRP A 103 -18.14 -4.65 18.28
C TRP A 103 -16.85 -3.85 18.32
N LEU A 104 -16.47 -3.36 19.50
CA LEU A 104 -15.24 -2.59 19.68
C LEU A 104 -14.00 -3.41 19.31
N TRP A 105 -13.99 -4.69 19.70
CA TRP A 105 -12.93 -5.62 19.34
C TRP A 105 -12.85 -5.86 17.83
N GLY A 106 -13.99 -6.13 17.17
CA GLY A 106 -14.04 -6.29 15.71
C GLY A 106 -13.55 -5.05 14.97
N PHE A 107 -13.96 -3.85 15.42
CA PHE A 107 -13.51 -2.58 14.86
C PHE A 107 -12.01 -2.35 15.08
N PHE A 108 -11.50 -2.59 16.29
CA PHE A 108 -10.07 -2.52 16.57
C PHE A 108 -9.27 -3.47 15.67
N TYR A 109 -9.70 -4.72 15.55
CA TYR A 109 -9.05 -5.72 14.71
C TYR A 109 -9.06 -5.33 13.23
N TYR A 110 -10.15 -4.71 12.76
CA TYR A 110 -10.25 -4.14 11.42
C TYR A 110 -9.21 -3.04 11.19
N ILE A 111 -9.12 -2.05 12.08
CA ILE A 111 -8.16 -0.93 11.95
C ILE A 111 -6.71 -1.44 11.94
N ILE A 112 -6.35 -2.33 12.86
CA ILE A 112 -5.00 -2.88 12.92
C ILE A 112 -4.68 -3.67 11.65
N SER A 113 -5.60 -4.52 11.19
CA SER A 113 -5.42 -5.26 9.92
C SER A 113 -5.25 -4.31 8.73
N ALA A 114 -6.03 -3.24 8.66
CA ALA A 114 -5.95 -2.22 7.62
C ALA A 114 -4.60 -1.47 7.64
N LEU A 115 -4.03 -1.18 8.82
CA LEU A 115 -2.68 -0.61 8.95
C LEU A 115 -1.60 -1.58 8.45
N GLY A 116 -1.76 -2.88 8.74
CA GLY A 116 -0.86 -3.92 8.23
C GLY A 116 -0.78 -3.98 6.70
N ILE A 117 -1.89 -3.71 6.02
CA ILE A 117 -1.94 -3.59 4.55
C ILE A 117 -1.43 -2.23 4.10
N THR A 118 -2.03 -1.13 4.57
CA THR A 118 -1.81 0.21 4.02
C THR A 118 -0.46 0.81 4.41
N ALA A 119 -0.10 0.78 5.69
CA ALA A 119 1.18 1.29 6.16
C ALA A 119 2.31 0.27 5.95
N GLY A 120 2.02 -1.02 6.14
CA GLY A 120 2.97 -2.12 5.94
C GLY A 120 3.12 -2.52 4.47
N ALA A 121 2.34 -3.52 4.04
CA ALA A 121 2.47 -4.17 2.73
C ALA A 121 2.57 -3.17 1.58
N HIS A 122 1.69 -2.18 1.56
CA HIS A 122 1.59 -1.19 0.50
C HIS A 122 2.73 -0.15 0.58
N ARG A 123 2.71 0.75 1.57
CA ARG A 123 3.63 1.90 1.60
C ARG A 123 5.07 1.54 1.96
N LEU A 124 5.28 0.67 2.96
CA LEU A 124 6.61 0.33 3.45
C LEU A 124 7.31 -0.68 2.54
N TRP A 125 6.69 -1.84 2.29
CA TRP A 125 7.37 -2.95 1.62
C TRP A 125 7.23 -2.91 0.09
N SER A 126 6.07 -2.52 -0.45
CA SER A 126 5.93 -2.46 -1.92
C SER A 126 6.61 -1.24 -2.50
N HIS A 127 6.37 -0.07 -1.91
CA HIS A 127 6.82 1.22 -2.45
C HIS A 127 8.09 1.76 -1.81
N ARG A 128 8.45 1.35 -0.59
CA ARG A 128 9.56 1.96 0.17
C ARG A 128 9.41 3.49 0.32
N SER A 129 8.18 3.97 0.53
CA SER A 129 7.93 5.41 0.65
C SER A 129 8.41 6.02 1.97
N TYR A 130 8.78 5.19 2.95
CA TYR A 130 9.38 5.61 4.21
C TYR A 130 10.24 4.49 4.80
N LYS A 131 11.07 4.83 5.79
CA LYS A 131 11.92 3.87 6.53
C LYS A 131 11.37 3.69 7.94
N ALA A 132 11.15 2.43 8.35
CA ALA A 132 10.67 2.07 9.68
C ALA A 132 11.77 1.40 10.51
N ARG A 133 11.85 1.72 11.80
CA ARG A 133 12.68 0.97 12.75
C ARG A 133 12.01 -0.36 13.12
N LEU A 134 12.78 -1.26 13.73
CA LEU A 134 12.34 -2.62 14.06
C LEU A 134 11.01 -2.69 14.84
N PRO A 135 10.74 -1.86 15.87
CA PRO A 135 9.47 -1.95 16.61
C PRO A 135 8.24 -1.76 15.72
N LEU A 136 8.27 -0.76 14.84
CA LEU A 136 7.19 -0.50 13.90
C LEU A 136 7.07 -1.60 12.85
N ARG A 137 8.20 -2.13 12.34
CA ARG A 137 8.18 -3.26 11.39
C ARG A 137 7.58 -4.52 12.01
N VAL A 138 7.89 -4.82 13.27
CA VAL A 138 7.31 -5.94 14.03
C VAL A 138 5.81 -5.74 14.21
N PHE A 139 5.37 -4.54 14.60
CA PHE A 139 3.94 -4.23 14.68
C PHE A 139 3.25 -4.44 13.32
N LEU A 140 3.78 -3.87 12.24
CA LEU A 140 3.18 -3.93 10.91
C LEU A 140 3.15 -5.34 10.33
N ILE A 141 4.15 -6.19 10.60
CA ILE A 141 4.18 -7.56 10.06
C ILE A 141 3.16 -8.45 10.79
N ILE A 142 2.96 -8.24 12.10
CA ILE A 142 1.90 -8.90 12.88
C ILE A 142 0.53 -8.44 12.38
N ALA A 143 0.34 -7.12 12.23
CA ALA A 143 -0.87 -6.52 11.69
C ALA A 143 -1.20 -7.01 10.27
N ASN A 144 -0.20 -7.14 9.39
CA ASN A 144 -0.37 -7.72 8.06
C ASN A 144 -0.82 -9.19 8.12
N THR A 145 -0.27 -9.95 9.07
CA THR A 145 -0.65 -11.36 9.29
C THR A 145 -2.11 -11.48 9.76
N MET A 146 -2.62 -10.53 10.54
CA MET A 146 -4.06 -10.45 10.91
C MET A 146 -4.97 -10.23 9.69
N ALA A 147 -4.48 -9.50 8.69
CA ALA A 147 -5.24 -9.15 7.48
C ALA A 147 -5.38 -10.30 6.48
N PHE A 148 -4.51 -11.32 6.55
CA PHE A 148 -4.53 -12.53 5.71
C PHE A 148 -4.78 -12.27 4.22
N GLN A 149 -3.90 -11.48 3.59
CA GLN A 149 -3.91 -11.21 2.14
C GLN A 149 -2.64 -11.73 1.44
N ASN A 150 -2.21 -12.94 1.78
CA ASN A 150 -0.87 -13.48 1.51
C ASN A 150 0.24 -12.80 2.33
N ASP A 151 1.42 -13.43 2.37
CA ASP A 151 2.57 -12.86 3.08
C ASP A 151 3.06 -11.59 2.39
N ALA A 152 3.71 -10.71 3.15
CA ALA A 152 4.10 -9.38 2.67
C ALA A 152 5.04 -9.43 1.46
N TYR A 153 5.82 -10.50 1.27
CA TYR A 153 6.65 -10.69 0.07
C TYR A 153 5.80 -10.92 -1.17
N GLU A 154 4.85 -11.86 -1.10
CA GLU A 154 3.97 -12.16 -2.23
C GLU A 154 3.05 -10.98 -2.56
N TRP A 155 2.51 -10.32 -1.54
CA TRP A 155 1.70 -9.10 -1.71
C TRP A 155 2.51 -8.01 -2.43
N ALA A 156 3.73 -7.72 -1.96
CA ALA A 156 4.56 -6.68 -2.55
C ALA A 156 5.01 -7.00 -3.97
N ARG A 157 5.35 -8.26 -4.27
CA ARG A 157 5.63 -8.68 -5.65
C ARG A 157 4.44 -8.39 -6.55
N ASP A 158 3.26 -8.89 -6.19
CA ASP A 158 2.07 -8.74 -7.04
C ASP A 158 1.69 -7.25 -7.19
N HIS A 159 1.86 -6.44 -6.14
CA HIS A 159 1.60 -5.01 -6.16
C HIS A 159 2.58 -4.24 -7.06
N ARG A 160 3.88 -4.55 -7.02
CA ARG A 160 4.87 -3.96 -7.94
C ARG A 160 4.56 -4.32 -9.39
N VAL A 161 4.17 -5.57 -9.66
CA VAL A 161 3.71 -5.99 -11.00
C VAL A 161 2.47 -5.20 -11.43
N HIS A 162 1.49 -5.03 -10.55
CA HIS A 162 0.28 -4.25 -10.81
C HIS A 162 0.63 -2.81 -11.19
N HIS A 163 1.51 -2.14 -10.46
CA HIS A 163 1.93 -0.78 -10.79
C HIS A 163 2.68 -0.68 -12.12
N LYS A 164 3.67 -1.57 -12.33
CA LYS A 164 4.54 -1.52 -13.52
C LYS A 164 3.79 -1.84 -14.81
N PHE A 165 2.83 -2.77 -14.75
CA PHE A 165 2.12 -3.29 -15.92
C PHE A 165 0.59 -3.14 -15.79
N SER A 166 0.14 -2.06 -15.14
CA SER A 166 -1.28 -1.78 -14.91
C SER A 166 -2.11 -1.86 -16.20
N GLU A 167 -3.34 -2.36 -16.10
CA GLU A 167 -4.25 -2.49 -17.24
C GLU A 167 -3.73 -3.37 -18.40
N THR A 168 -2.89 -4.36 -18.08
CA THR A 168 -2.42 -5.39 -19.01
C THR A 168 -2.66 -6.80 -18.46
N ASP A 169 -2.44 -7.84 -19.27
CA ASP A 169 -2.51 -9.24 -18.86
C ASP A 169 -1.36 -9.66 -17.92
N ALA A 170 -0.38 -8.77 -17.68
CA ALA A 170 0.60 -8.93 -16.62
C ALA A 170 0.11 -8.37 -15.26
N ASP A 171 -0.91 -7.53 -15.24
CA ASP A 171 -1.55 -7.06 -14.00
C ASP A 171 -2.36 -8.22 -13.35
N PRO A 172 -2.05 -8.61 -12.08
CA PRO A 172 -2.78 -9.65 -11.37
C PRO A 172 -4.30 -9.42 -11.29
N HIS A 173 -4.74 -8.16 -11.18
CA HIS A 173 -6.15 -7.78 -10.99
C HIS A 173 -6.62 -6.78 -12.05
N ASN A 174 -6.12 -6.94 -13.28
CA ASN A 174 -6.42 -6.16 -14.48
C ASN A 174 -7.89 -5.71 -14.58
N ALA A 175 -8.15 -4.40 -14.45
CA ALA A 175 -9.50 -3.85 -14.44
C ALA A 175 -10.19 -3.89 -15.82
N ARG A 176 -9.45 -4.00 -16.94
CA ARG A 176 -10.02 -4.24 -18.29
C ARG A 176 -10.77 -5.56 -18.40
N ARG A 177 -10.66 -6.46 -17.42
CA ARG A 177 -11.44 -7.71 -17.33
C ARG A 177 -12.76 -7.53 -16.57
N GLY A 178 -13.09 -6.30 -16.18
CA GLY A 178 -14.33 -5.91 -15.54
C GLY A 178 -14.28 -5.98 -14.01
N PHE A 179 -15.26 -5.31 -13.39
CA PHE A 179 -15.34 -5.12 -11.93
C PHE A 179 -15.20 -6.43 -11.14
N PHE A 180 -15.93 -7.49 -11.54
CA PHE A 180 -15.90 -8.75 -10.80
C PHE A 180 -14.49 -9.38 -10.80
N PHE A 181 -13.78 -9.33 -11.94
CA PHE A 181 -12.43 -9.88 -12.05
C PHE A 181 -11.45 -9.12 -11.15
N SER A 182 -11.43 -7.79 -11.23
CA SER A 182 -10.51 -6.96 -10.44
C SER A 182 -10.86 -6.93 -8.94
N HIS A 183 -12.13 -7.13 -8.59
CA HIS A 183 -12.56 -7.19 -7.19
C HIS A 183 -12.15 -8.52 -6.52
N VAL A 184 -12.65 -9.66 -7.01
CA VAL A 184 -12.41 -10.96 -6.36
C VAL A 184 -12.10 -12.08 -7.35
N GLY A 185 -12.55 -11.97 -8.60
CA GLY A 185 -12.45 -13.03 -9.60
C GLY A 185 -11.00 -13.48 -9.86
N TRP A 186 -10.03 -12.56 -9.81
CA TRP A 186 -8.61 -12.87 -9.97
C TRP A 186 -8.06 -13.85 -8.92
N LEU A 187 -8.65 -13.90 -7.73
CA LEU A 187 -8.30 -14.86 -6.66
C LEU A 187 -8.90 -16.25 -6.89
N LEU A 188 -9.90 -16.35 -7.77
CA LEU A 188 -10.68 -17.57 -8.02
C LEU A 188 -10.18 -18.37 -9.23
N VAL A 189 -9.22 -17.82 -9.97
CA VAL A 189 -8.63 -18.41 -11.18
C VAL A 189 -7.11 -18.51 -11.05
N ARG A 190 -6.49 -19.29 -11.95
CA ARG A 190 -5.04 -19.22 -12.12
C ARG A 190 -4.64 -17.87 -12.71
N LYS A 191 -3.56 -17.29 -12.17
CA LYS A 191 -2.92 -16.08 -12.71
C LYS A 191 -2.53 -16.30 -14.17
N HIS A 192 -2.72 -15.27 -14.99
CA HIS A 192 -2.26 -15.27 -16.37
C HIS A 192 -0.73 -15.49 -16.44
N PRO A 193 -0.19 -16.22 -17.44
CA PRO A 193 1.24 -16.49 -17.54
C PRO A 193 2.12 -15.24 -17.51
N ALA A 194 1.66 -14.14 -18.12
CA ALA A 194 2.39 -12.87 -18.14
C ALA A 194 2.63 -12.29 -16.72
N VAL A 195 1.71 -12.52 -15.77
CA VAL A 195 1.89 -12.10 -14.37
C VAL A 195 3.12 -12.79 -13.76
N LYS A 196 3.32 -14.08 -14.04
CA LYS A 196 4.46 -14.85 -13.54
C LYS A 196 5.75 -14.47 -14.26
N GLU A 197 5.68 -14.34 -15.58
CA GLU A 197 6.83 -13.94 -16.41
C GLU A 197 7.36 -12.57 -15.97
N LYS A 198 6.50 -11.55 -15.95
CA LYS A 198 6.86 -10.18 -15.61
C LYS A 198 7.18 -10.01 -14.12
N GLY A 199 6.46 -10.69 -13.24
CA GLY A 199 6.79 -10.71 -11.81
C GLY A 199 8.12 -11.37 -11.49
N GLY A 200 8.63 -12.25 -12.36
CA GLY A 200 9.97 -12.84 -12.24
C GLY A 200 11.12 -11.89 -12.63
N LEU A 201 10.82 -10.81 -13.34
CA LEU A 201 11.81 -9.82 -13.80
C LEU A 201 11.99 -8.65 -12.83
N LEU A 202 11.13 -8.52 -11.83
CA LEU A 202 11.24 -7.46 -10.82
C LEU A 202 12.41 -7.72 -9.86
N ASP A 203 13.09 -6.68 -9.44
CA ASP A 203 14.00 -6.74 -8.31
C ASP A 203 13.21 -6.81 -7.00
N LEU A 204 13.45 -7.90 -6.26
CA LEU A 204 12.88 -8.17 -4.94
C LEU A 204 13.99 -8.44 -3.92
N SER A 205 15.24 -8.08 -4.24
CA SER A 205 16.42 -8.27 -3.39
C SER A 205 16.26 -7.57 -2.05
N ASP A 206 15.63 -6.40 -2.04
CA ASP A 206 15.30 -5.61 -0.86
C ASP A 206 14.41 -6.39 0.12
N LEU A 207 13.36 -7.04 -0.38
CA LEU A 207 12.44 -7.86 0.44
C LEU A 207 13.11 -9.15 0.91
N LYS A 208 13.92 -9.79 0.06
CA LYS A 208 14.66 -11.01 0.41
C LYS A 208 15.71 -10.76 1.51
N ALA A 209 16.34 -9.59 1.51
CA ALA A 209 17.30 -9.19 2.54
C ALA A 209 16.63 -8.91 3.90
N GLU A 210 15.32 -8.63 3.94
CA GLU A 210 14.59 -8.37 5.17
C GLU A 210 14.25 -9.66 5.93
N LYS A 211 15.07 -9.97 6.93
CA LYS A 211 14.93 -11.17 7.78
C LYS A 211 13.55 -11.33 8.42
N LEU A 212 12.95 -10.23 8.90
CA LEU A 212 11.62 -10.27 9.55
C LEU A 212 10.51 -10.65 8.57
N LEU A 213 10.58 -10.13 7.36
CA LEU A 213 9.61 -10.41 6.29
C LEU A 213 9.77 -11.84 5.79
N MET A 214 11.01 -12.31 5.63
CA MET A 214 11.29 -13.72 5.31
C MET A 214 10.88 -14.68 6.44
N PHE A 215 10.97 -14.26 7.69
CA PHE A 215 10.45 -15.01 8.83
C PHE A 215 8.92 -15.15 8.75
N GLN A 216 8.19 -14.06 8.48
CA GLN A 216 6.74 -14.10 8.28
C GLN A 216 6.38 -15.08 7.16
N ARG A 217 7.05 -14.99 6.00
CA ARG A 217 6.82 -15.89 4.86
C ARG A 217 7.02 -17.36 5.22
N ARG A 218 8.09 -17.69 5.97
CA ARG A 218 8.39 -19.06 6.39
C ARG A 218 7.32 -19.63 7.33
N HIS A 219 6.78 -18.80 8.22
CA HIS A 219 5.81 -19.20 9.25
C HIS A 219 4.38 -18.73 8.98
N TYR A 220 4.07 -18.34 7.73
CA TYR A 220 2.84 -17.63 7.41
C TYR A 220 1.59 -18.43 7.77
N LYS A 221 1.52 -19.71 7.37
CA LYS A 221 0.35 -20.58 7.59
C LYS A 221 -0.07 -20.70 9.07
N PRO A 222 0.80 -21.11 10.01
CA PRO A 222 0.42 -21.14 11.42
C PRO A 222 0.14 -19.74 11.97
N ALA A 223 0.87 -18.73 11.51
CA ALA A 223 0.69 -17.36 11.98
C ALA A 223 -0.67 -16.77 11.58
N VAL A 224 -1.14 -16.98 10.34
CA VAL A 224 -2.49 -16.51 9.94
C VAL A 224 -3.60 -17.28 10.62
N LEU A 225 -3.44 -18.58 10.85
CA LEU A 225 -4.41 -19.37 11.61
C LEU A 225 -4.60 -18.76 13.01
N LEU A 226 -3.48 -18.47 13.68
CA LEU A 226 -3.49 -17.86 15.00
C LEU A 226 -4.06 -16.44 14.97
N MET A 227 -3.49 -15.56 14.15
CA MET A 227 -3.75 -14.12 14.21
C MET A 227 -5.07 -13.72 13.53
N CYS A 228 -5.49 -14.39 12.46
CA CYS A 228 -6.68 -14.04 11.71
C CYS A 228 -7.94 -14.78 12.20
N PHE A 229 -7.80 -16.01 12.73
CA PHE A 229 -8.95 -16.84 13.11
C PHE A 229 -9.03 -17.18 14.61
N VAL A 230 -7.97 -17.73 15.19
CA VAL A 230 -8.01 -18.23 16.58
C VAL A 230 -8.12 -17.07 17.57
N LEU A 231 -7.15 -16.15 17.57
CA LEU A 231 -7.09 -15.04 18.52
C LEU A 231 -8.34 -14.14 18.48
N PRO A 232 -8.82 -13.67 17.31
CA PRO A 232 -10.01 -12.81 17.27
C PRO A 232 -11.30 -13.53 17.68
N THR A 233 -11.34 -14.87 17.65
CA THR A 233 -12.48 -15.67 18.12
C THR A 233 -12.40 -15.97 19.61
N LEU A 234 -11.22 -16.34 20.12
CA LEU A 234 -11.07 -16.75 21.52
C LEU A 234 -11.09 -15.56 22.48
N VAL A 235 -10.58 -14.40 22.08
CA VAL A 235 -10.54 -13.23 22.97
C VAL A 235 -11.94 -12.80 23.41
N PRO A 236 -12.93 -12.60 22.52
CA PRO A 236 -14.28 -12.26 22.95
C PRO A 236 -14.95 -13.34 23.80
N TRP A 237 -14.71 -14.60 23.45
CA TRP A 237 -15.30 -15.74 24.14
C TRP A 237 -14.83 -15.85 25.60
N TYR A 238 -13.52 -15.69 25.85
CA TYR A 238 -12.96 -15.85 27.19
C TYR A 238 -12.98 -14.58 28.04
N PHE A 239 -12.76 -13.40 27.47
CA PHE A 239 -12.51 -12.19 28.26
C PHE A 239 -13.77 -11.43 28.68
N TRP A 240 -14.84 -11.48 27.87
CA TRP A 240 -16.11 -10.83 28.21
C TRP A 240 -17.33 -11.74 28.02
N GLY A 241 -17.08 -13.05 27.91
CA GLY A 241 -18.12 -14.09 27.87
C GLY A 241 -19.05 -13.97 26.67
N GLU A 242 -18.55 -13.52 25.53
CA GLU A 242 -19.30 -13.59 24.27
C GLU A 242 -19.54 -15.06 23.90
N THR A 243 -20.62 -15.39 23.19
CA THR A 243 -20.77 -16.77 22.72
C THR A 243 -19.72 -17.09 21.66
N PHE A 244 -19.28 -18.36 21.59
CA PHE A 244 -18.33 -18.80 20.57
C PHE A 244 -18.83 -18.47 19.14
N GLN A 245 -20.13 -18.64 18.91
CA GLN A 245 -20.77 -18.35 17.63
C GLN A 245 -20.67 -16.87 17.24
N HIS A 246 -21.02 -15.94 18.14
CA HIS A 246 -20.91 -14.50 17.85
C HIS A 246 -19.44 -14.11 17.64
N SER A 247 -18.54 -14.65 18.44
CA SER A 247 -17.10 -14.41 18.31
C SER A 247 -16.56 -14.87 16.95
N LEU A 248 -16.96 -16.06 16.49
CA LEU A 248 -16.50 -16.64 15.23
C LEU A 248 -17.09 -15.91 14.01
N TYR A 249 -18.41 -15.70 13.99
CA TYR A 249 -19.06 -15.14 12.81
C TYR A 249 -18.93 -13.61 12.71
N VAL A 250 -18.90 -12.89 13.83
CA VAL A 250 -18.81 -11.42 13.83
C VAL A 250 -17.37 -10.94 13.94
N ALA A 251 -16.67 -11.24 15.04
CA ALA A 251 -15.31 -10.75 15.26
C ALA A 251 -14.26 -11.41 14.34
N THR A 252 -14.59 -12.57 13.76
CA THR A 252 -13.70 -13.28 12.84
C THR A 252 -14.14 -13.22 11.38
N PHE A 253 -15.21 -13.92 10.98
CA PHE A 253 -15.57 -14.03 9.55
C PHE A 253 -16.06 -12.72 8.94
N LEU A 254 -17.03 -12.05 9.57
CA LEU A 254 -17.52 -10.76 9.07
C LEU A 254 -16.41 -9.71 9.04
N ARG A 255 -15.67 -9.55 10.15
CA ARG A 255 -14.52 -8.62 10.21
C ARG A 255 -13.50 -8.91 9.10
N TYR A 256 -13.13 -10.17 8.87
CA TYR A 256 -12.19 -10.53 7.81
C TYR A 256 -12.76 -10.24 6.41
N ALA A 257 -14.00 -10.60 6.15
CA ALA A 257 -14.67 -10.31 4.89
C ALA A 257 -14.73 -8.80 4.60
N ILE A 258 -14.99 -7.97 5.61
CA ILE A 258 -14.98 -6.51 5.47
C ILE A 258 -13.58 -6.01 5.11
N VAL A 259 -12.51 -6.48 5.78
CA VAL A 259 -11.12 -6.11 5.45
C VAL A 259 -10.78 -6.44 3.99
N LEU A 260 -11.18 -7.64 3.53
CA LEU A 260 -10.95 -8.08 2.17
C LEU A 260 -11.67 -7.18 1.15
N ASN A 261 -13.00 -7.03 1.29
CA ASN A 261 -13.80 -6.24 0.35
C ASN A 261 -13.37 -4.77 0.34
N ALA A 262 -13.02 -4.19 1.50
CA ALA A 262 -12.49 -2.82 1.57
C ALA A 262 -11.17 -2.68 0.79
N THR A 263 -10.30 -3.69 0.82
CA THR A 263 -9.05 -3.66 0.05
C THR A 263 -9.33 -3.86 -1.45
N TRP A 264 -10.20 -4.80 -1.80
CA TRP A 264 -10.54 -5.11 -3.19
C TRP A 264 -11.30 -4.00 -3.90
N LEU A 265 -12.02 -3.14 -3.17
CA LEU A 265 -12.61 -1.93 -3.72
C LEU A 265 -11.56 -0.99 -4.31
N VAL A 266 -10.33 -0.96 -3.78
CA VAL A 266 -9.25 -0.17 -4.38
C VAL A 266 -8.96 -0.67 -5.78
N ASN A 267 -8.90 -2.00 -5.98
CA ASN A 267 -8.63 -2.59 -7.28
C ASN A 267 -9.78 -2.40 -8.28
N SER A 268 -11.04 -2.40 -7.81
CA SER A 268 -12.20 -2.48 -8.71
C SER A 268 -12.95 -1.16 -8.90
N ALA A 269 -13.08 -0.33 -7.86
CA ALA A 269 -13.87 0.89 -7.87
C ALA A 269 -13.05 2.16 -8.14
N THR A 270 -11.74 2.15 -7.90
CA THR A 270 -10.90 3.32 -8.21
C THR A 270 -10.38 3.34 -9.65
N ILE A 271 -10.52 2.21 -10.37
CA ILE A 271 -10.07 2.02 -11.76
C ILE A 271 -11.24 2.00 -12.76
N THR A 272 -12.50 2.10 -12.29
CA THR A 272 -13.61 2.46 -13.19
C THR A 272 -13.32 3.83 -13.79
N PRO A 273 -13.47 4.01 -15.12
CA PRO A 273 -13.09 5.24 -15.80
C PRO A 273 -13.89 6.42 -15.24
N SER A 274 -13.30 7.12 -14.29
CA SER A 274 -13.72 8.47 -13.93
C SER A 274 -13.44 9.36 -15.14
N PRO A 275 -14.35 10.27 -15.55
CA PRO A 275 -14.06 11.19 -16.63
C PRO A 275 -12.80 11.99 -16.26
N MET A 276 -11.78 11.87 -17.12
CA MET A 276 -10.49 12.56 -17.07
C MET A 276 -10.50 13.86 -16.24
N THR A 277 -9.83 13.86 -15.10
CA THR A 277 -9.40 15.10 -14.43
C THR A 277 -7.95 15.38 -14.79
N THR A 278 -7.71 15.60 -16.08
CA THR A 278 -6.73 16.55 -16.65
C THR A 278 -6.86 16.47 -18.17
N PRO A 279 -7.39 17.51 -18.84
CA PRO A 279 -7.31 17.56 -20.29
C PRO A 279 -5.84 17.71 -20.71
N PRO A 280 -5.41 17.11 -21.83
CA PRO A 280 -4.11 17.42 -22.41
C PRO A 280 -4.09 18.91 -22.77
N VAL A 281 -2.99 19.59 -22.41
CA VAL A 281 -2.75 20.96 -22.83
C VAL A 281 -2.64 20.96 -24.36
N SER A 282 -3.72 21.38 -25.01
CA SER A 282 -3.74 21.73 -26.42
C SER A 282 -2.79 22.90 -26.63
N THR A 283 -1.60 22.65 -27.17
CA THR A 283 -0.81 23.71 -27.79
C THR A 283 -1.50 24.08 -29.09
N ALA A 284 -2.38 25.08 -29.03
CA ALA A 284 -2.88 25.75 -30.20
C ALA A 284 -1.69 26.39 -30.93
N GLY A 285 -1.29 25.79 -32.06
CA GLY A 285 -0.38 26.41 -33.00
C GLY A 285 -1.08 27.60 -33.64
N THR A 286 -0.56 28.79 -33.40
CA THR A 286 -0.82 29.97 -34.22
C THR A 286 -0.13 29.77 -35.56
N SER A 287 -0.90 29.41 -36.58
CA SER A 287 -0.50 29.62 -37.98
C SER A 287 -0.95 31.01 -38.40
N THR A 288 0.01 31.81 -38.86
CA THR A 288 -0.13 33.04 -39.64
C THR A 288 -1.01 32.87 -40.86
#